data_AF-A0A843A7D4-F1
#
_entry.id   AF-A0A843A7D4-F1
#
_cell.length_a   1.000
_cell.length_b   1.000
_cell.length_c   1.000
_cell.angle_alpha   90.00
_cell.angle_beta   90.00
_cell.angle_gamma   90.00
#
_symmetry.space_group_name_H-M   'P 1'
#
loop_
_entity.id
_entity.type
_entity.pdbx_description
1 polymer ?
#
loop_
_entity_poly.entity_id
_entity_poly.type
_entity_poly.pdbx_seq_one_letter_code
_entity_poly.pdbx_strand_id
1 'polypeptide(L)'
;MSKNELIMYPFQEELLNKDIIEVTWLGRGGQGAVTASELVAMSAIKEGKNAIAIPEFGAERRGVPVRAYTRVSKELKEIHKTPIVNPDIFVLLDPSLLSKAKNYIDLKDDGVVIANTQLSKDEAIKVMGIKVKEENFFVIDAKSIVMRILGRPIYNTVMVGAFIAIVPIVKLETVLESVRETFKGKLGDLNAQVIEEGYKHFLKK
;
A
#
# COMPACT_ATOMS: atom_id res chain seq x y z
N MET A 1 17.17 5.87 24.03
CA MET A 1 16.04 5.64 23.11
C MET A 1 16.60 4.85 21.94
N SER A 2 16.18 3.60 21.76
CA SER A 2 16.57 2.80 20.59
C SER A 2 16.15 3.55 19.33
N LYS A 3 17.07 3.77 18.38
CA LYS A 3 16.69 4.29 17.06
C LYS A 3 16.07 3.10 16.33
N ASN A 4 14.75 3.14 16.13
CA ASN A 4 14.08 2.13 15.31
C ASN A 4 14.67 2.21 13.89
N GLU A 5 15.32 1.13 13.44
CA GLU A 5 15.92 1.02 12.12
C GLU A 5 14.96 0.31 11.16
N LEU A 6 14.99 0.70 9.87
CA LEU A 6 14.28 -0.02 8.82
C LEU A 6 14.82 -1.45 8.72
N ILE A 7 13.92 -2.42 8.57
CA ILE A 7 14.29 -3.78 8.20
C ILE A 7 14.59 -3.78 6.71
N MET A 8 15.80 -4.21 6.35
CA MET A 8 16.18 -4.43 4.95
C MET A 8 15.67 -5.80 4.52
N TYR A 9 14.86 -5.84 3.46
CA TYR A 9 14.35 -7.08 2.90
C TYR A 9 15.11 -7.44 1.62
N PRO A 10 15.47 -8.73 1.38
CA PRO A 10 16.29 -9.14 0.25
C PRO A 10 15.77 -8.70 -1.12
N PHE A 11 14.45 -8.64 -1.31
CA PHE A 11 13.84 -8.24 -2.59
C PHE A 11 13.99 -6.74 -2.91
N GLN A 12 14.29 -5.89 -1.91
CA GLN A 12 14.23 -4.44 -2.07
C GLN A 12 15.24 -3.93 -3.09
N GLU A 13 16.45 -4.49 -3.13
CA GLU A 13 17.49 -4.03 -4.06
C GLU A 13 17.04 -4.20 -5.52
N GLU A 14 16.58 -5.40 -5.89
CA GLU A 14 16.10 -5.70 -7.23
C GLU A 14 14.85 -4.88 -7.57
N LEU A 15 13.86 -4.84 -6.66
CA LEU A 15 12.62 -4.09 -6.84
C LEU A 15 12.87 -2.60 -7.03
N LEU A 16 13.69 -1.98 -6.19
CA LEU A 16 13.96 -0.55 -6.24
C LEU A 16 14.87 -0.17 -7.42
N ASN A 17 15.56 -1.12 -8.05
CA ASN A 17 16.35 -0.89 -9.26
C ASN A 17 15.52 -0.98 -10.56
N LYS A 18 14.25 -1.42 -10.50
CA LYS A 18 13.35 -1.42 -11.66
C LYS A 18 13.12 -0.01 -12.18
N ASP A 19 13.00 0.10 -13.50
CA ASP A 19 12.68 1.36 -14.19
C ASP A 19 11.33 1.92 -13.75
N ILE A 20 10.31 1.05 -13.69
CA ILE A 20 8.96 1.37 -13.26
C ILE A 20 8.57 0.32 -12.23
N ILE A 21 8.10 0.80 -11.08
CA ILE A 21 7.51 -0.03 -10.04
C ILE A 21 5.99 0.08 -10.14
N GLU A 22 5.33 -1.07 -10.26
CA GLU A 22 3.90 -1.19 -10.47
C GLU A 22 3.20 -1.75 -9.23
N VAL A 23 2.27 -0.97 -8.67
CA VAL A 23 1.53 -1.31 -7.45
C VAL A 23 0.04 -1.45 -7.76
N THR A 24 -0.57 -2.53 -7.30
CA THR A 24 -2.05 -2.69 -7.29
C THR A 24 -2.57 -2.63 -5.86
N TRP A 25 -3.51 -1.73 -5.63
CA TRP A 25 -4.23 -1.57 -4.37
C TRP A 25 -5.62 -2.15 -4.52
N LEU A 26 -5.99 -3.12 -3.68
CA LEU A 26 -7.32 -3.71 -3.66
C LEU A 26 -8.03 -3.37 -2.35
N GLY A 27 -9.20 -2.76 -2.46
CA GLY A 27 -10.09 -2.51 -1.32
C GLY A 27 -11.54 -2.63 -1.73
N ARG A 28 -12.44 -2.11 -0.91
CA ARG A 28 -13.84 -1.88 -1.29
C ARG A 28 -14.09 -0.41 -1.54
N GLY A 29 -15.11 -0.08 -2.35
CA GLY A 29 -15.59 1.29 -2.51
C GLY A 29 -15.87 1.92 -1.15
N GLY A 30 -15.16 3.01 -0.82
CA GLY A 30 -15.19 3.67 0.49
C GLY A 30 -14.03 3.31 1.45
N GLN A 31 -13.17 2.34 1.11
CA GLN A 31 -11.99 1.94 1.91
C GLN A 31 -10.70 2.67 1.50
N GLY A 32 -10.76 3.54 0.48
CA GLY A 32 -9.66 4.46 0.16
C GLY A 32 -8.53 3.89 -0.71
N ALA A 33 -8.78 2.87 -1.54
CA ALA A 33 -7.79 2.34 -2.50
C ALA A 33 -7.25 3.42 -3.46
N VAL A 34 -8.16 4.22 -4.03
CA VAL A 34 -7.79 5.34 -4.90
C VAL A 34 -6.94 6.35 -4.15
N THR A 35 -7.37 6.75 -2.95
CA THR A 35 -6.63 7.70 -2.12
C THR A 35 -5.25 7.18 -1.70
N ALA A 36 -5.10 5.89 -1.38
CA ALA A 36 -3.79 5.31 -1.10
C ALA A 36 -2.85 5.43 -2.31
N SER A 37 -3.35 5.07 -3.49
CA SER A 37 -2.60 5.19 -4.75
C SER A 37 -2.20 6.65 -5.04
N GLU A 38 -3.14 7.59 -4.92
CA GLU A 38 -2.91 9.02 -5.12
C GLU A 38 -1.88 9.57 -4.14
N LEU A 39 -1.97 9.23 -2.86
CA LEU A 39 -1.00 9.68 -1.86
C LEU A 39 0.43 9.26 -2.21
N VAL A 40 0.63 8.00 -2.58
CA VAL A 40 1.96 7.50 -2.98
C VAL A 40 2.46 8.19 -4.25
N ALA A 41 1.60 8.35 -5.26
CA ALA A 41 1.96 9.06 -6.49
C ALA A 41 2.32 10.53 -6.23
N MET A 42 1.51 11.25 -5.45
CA MET A 42 1.77 12.64 -5.06
C MET A 42 3.10 12.78 -4.31
N SER A 43 3.37 11.87 -3.37
CA SER A 43 4.64 11.86 -2.64
C SER A 43 5.83 11.62 -3.56
N ALA A 44 5.70 10.69 -4.53
CA ALA A 44 6.76 10.44 -5.49
C ALA A 44 7.03 11.66 -6.38
N ILE A 45 5.96 12.34 -6.85
CA ILE A 45 6.07 13.58 -7.64
C ILE A 45 6.76 14.68 -6.85
N LYS A 46 6.45 14.84 -5.55
CA LYS A 46 7.12 15.80 -4.66
C LYS A 46 8.62 15.54 -4.52
N GLU A 47 9.05 14.28 -4.64
CA GLU A 47 10.45 13.88 -4.67
C GLU A 47 11.11 13.99 -6.06
N GLY A 48 10.43 14.57 -7.04
CA GLY A 48 10.94 14.72 -8.41
C GLY A 48 10.91 13.43 -9.24
N LYS A 49 10.21 12.38 -8.79
CA LYS A 49 10.00 11.14 -9.55
C LYS A 49 8.82 11.32 -10.50
N ASN A 50 8.78 10.51 -11.55
CA ASN A 50 7.58 10.43 -12.37
C ASN A 50 6.63 9.39 -11.79
N ALA A 51 5.38 9.75 -11.51
CA ALA A 51 4.41 8.82 -10.95
C ALA A 51 2.99 9.11 -11.42
N ILE A 52 2.16 8.08 -11.37
CA ILE A 52 0.73 8.21 -11.66
C ILE A 52 -0.09 7.29 -10.76
N ALA A 53 -1.25 7.80 -10.37
CA ALA A 53 -2.34 7.01 -9.80
C ALA A 53 -3.42 6.80 -10.85
N ILE A 54 -3.86 5.57 -11.03
CA ILE A 54 -4.91 5.21 -11.99
C ILE A 54 -6.00 4.47 -11.21
N PRO A 55 -7.18 5.08 -11.03
CA PRO A 55 -8.30 4.37 -10.46
C PRO A 55 -8.87 3.37 -11.47
N GLU A 56 -9.37 2.23 -10.97
CA GLU A 56 -10.17 1.31 -11.76
C GLU A 56 -11.49 1.05 -11.05
N PHE A 57 -12.53 1.73 -11.54
CA PHE A 57 -13.90 1.51 -11.13
C PHE A 57 -14.83 1.75 -12.32
N GLY A 58 -15.85 0.91 -12.47
CA GLY A 58 -16.97 1.14 -13.38
C GLY A 58 -18.04 2.06 -12.77
N ALA A 59 -19.31 1.83 -13.11
CA ALA A 59 -20.47 2.47 -12.45
C ALA A 59 -20.71 1.96 -11.01
N GLU A 60 -19.64 1.65 -10.29
CA GLU A 60 -19.66 0.85 -9.07
C GLU A 60 -20.13 1.63 -7.83
N ARG A 61 -20.85 0.91 -6.96
CA ARG A 61 -21.41 1.44 -5.70
C ARG A 61 -20.46 1.18 -4.53
N ARG A 62 -20.66 1.89 -3.41
CA ARG A 62 -19.94 1.62 -2.14
C ARG A 62 -19.99 0.12 -1.79
N GLY A 63 -18.89 -0.41 -1.27
CA GLY A 63 -18.78 -1.80 -0.83
C GLY A 63 -18.39 -2.81 -1.91
N VAL A 64 -18.42 -2.47 -3.19
CA VAL A 64 -17.92 -3.34 -4.28
C VAL A 64 -16.38 -3.35 -4.25
N PRO A 65 -15.70 -4.47 -4.58
CA PRO A 65 -14.24 -4.51 -4.70
C PRO A 65 -13.76 -3.49 -5.73
N VAL A 66 -12.81 -2.62 -5.35
CA VAL A 66 -12.25 -1.55 -6.18
C VAL A 66 -10.75 -1.71 -6.23
N ARG A 67 -10.19 -1.59 -7.44
CA ARG A 67 -8.74 -1.54 -7.66
C ARG A 67 -8.30 -0.10 -7.92
N ALA A 68 -7.09 0.19 -7.49
CA ALA A 68 -6.36 1.36 -7.93
C ALA A 68 -4.92 0.94 -8.21
N TYR A 69 -4.26 1.70 -9.06
CA TYR A 69 -2.93 1.38 -9.55
C TYR A 69 -2.00 2.55 -9.30
N THR A 70 -0.75 2.28 -8.93
CA THR A 70 0.31 3.28 -8.88
C THR A 70 1.45 2.81 -9.74
N ARG A 71 1.98 3.69 -10.58
CA ARG A 71 3.29 3.50 -11.22
C ARG A 71 4.23 4.58 -10.71
N VAL A 72 5.45 4.19 -10.35
CA VAL A 72 6.51 5.12 -9.97
C VAL A 72 7.77 4.79 -10.77
N SER A 73 8.33 5.79 -11.42
CA SER A 73 9.55 5.73 -12.20
C SER A 73 10.57 6.72 -11.64
N LYS A 74 11.83 6.28 -11.50
CA LYS A 74 12.94 7.18 -11.12
C LYS A 74 13.27 8.18 -12.22
N GLU A 75 13.00 7.84 -13.47
CA GLU A 75 13.31 8.66 -14.64
C GLU A 75 12.03 9.29 -15.22
N LEU A 76 12.20 10.41 -15.93
CA LEU A 76 11.14 11.05 -16.72
C LEU A 76 10.85 10.20 -17.96
N LYS A 77 10.13 9.09 -17.78
CA LYS A 77 9.68 8.17 -18.84
C LYS A 77 8.19 8.33 -19.12
N GLU A 78 7.74 7.94 -20.31
CA GLU A 78 6.30 7.84 -20.58
C GLU A 78 5.68 6.77 -19.69
N ILE A 79 4.69 7.14 -18.89
CA ILE A 79 3.95 6.21 -18.04
C ILE A 79 2.55 6.05 -18.63
N HIS A 80 2.23 4.83 -19.06
CA HIS A 80 0.92 4.52 -19.64
C HIS A 80 -0.18 4.55 -18.57
N LYS A 81 -1.36 5.01 -18.98
CA LYS A 81 -2.59 5.04 -18.15
C LYS A 81 -3.46 3.81 -18.38
N THR A 82 -2.86 2.63 -18.25
CA THR A 82 -3.56 1.35 -18.42
C THR A 82 -3.67 0.59 -17.10
N PRO A 83 -4.67 -0.30 -16.95
CA PRO A 83 -4.70 -1.23 -15.82
C PRO A 83 -3.39 -2.03 -15.68
N ILE A 84 -2.97 -2.31 -14.46
CA ILE A 84 -1.84 -3.20 -14.18
C ILE A 84 -2.38 -4.63 -14.07
N VAL A 85 -1.91 -5.50 -14.96
CA VAL A 85 -2.29 -6.92 -14.97
C VAL A 85 -1.39 -7.71 -14.01
N ASN A 86 -0.07 -7.52 -14.11
CA ASN A 86 0.94 -8.21 -13.32
C ASN A 86 1.78 -7.20 -12.51
N PRO A 87 1.39 -6.82 -11.28
CA PRO A 87 2.13 -5.83 -10.51
C PRO A 87 3.38 -6.42 -9.86
N ASP A 88 4.34 -5.55 -9.53
CA ASP A 88 5.44 -5.88 -8.62
C ASP A 88 4.95 -6.01 -7.18
N ILE A 89 3.95 -5.19 -6.80
CA ILE A 89 3.46 -5.12 -5.42
C ILE A 89 1.94 -5.14 -5.40
N PHE A 90 1.38 -5.98 -4.53
CA PHE A 90 -0.05 -6.06 -4.27
C PHE A 90 -0.37 -5.68 -2.82
N VAL A 91 -1.22 -4.67 -2.64
CA VAL A 91 -1.65 -4.19 -1.33
C VAL A 91 -3.14 -4.46 -1.13
N LEU A 92 -3.47 -5.34 -0.18
CA LEU A 92 -4.85 -5.65 0.19
C LEU A 92 -5.30 -4.80 1.39
N LEU A 93 -6.19 -3.86 1.15
CA LEU A 93 -6.70 -2.93 2.16
C LEU A 93 -7.83 -3.52 3.01
N ASP A 94 -8.75 -4.26 2.39
CA ASP A 94 -9.93 -4.78 3.07
C ASP A 94 -9.79 -6.29 3.36
N PRO A 95 -9.74 -6.72 4.64
CA PRO A 95 -9.55 -8.12 5.01
C PRO A 95 -10.68 -9.02 4.51
N SER A 96 -11.89 -8.49 4.26
CA SER A 96 -13.02 -9.28 3.74
C SER A 96 -12.84 -9.75 2.30
N LEU A 97 -11.82 -9.24 1.59
CA LEU A 97 -11.49 -9.64 0.23
C LEU A 97 -10.37 -10.69 0.19
N LEU A 98 -9.76 -11.04 1.33
CA LEU A 98 -8.60 -11.93 1.41
C LEU A 98 -8.81 -13.25 0.66
N SER A 99 -9.90 -13.96 0.94
CA SER A 99 -10.21 -15.27 0.31
C SER A 99 -10.54 -15.20 -1.18
N LYS A 100 -10.76 -13.99 -1.72
CA LYS A 100 -11.06 -13.74 -3.13
C LYS A 100 -9.94 -12.99 -3.84
N ALA A 101 -8.87 -12.60 -3.15
CA ALA A 101 -7.83 -11.72 -3.69
C ALA A 101 -7.20 -12.27 -4.98
N LYS A 102 -6.98 -13.60 -5.05
CA LYS A 102 -6.47 -14.28 -6.24
C LYS A 102 -7.31 -14.09 -7.52
N ASN A 103 -8.57 -13.69 -7.40
CA ASN A 103 -9.44 -13.42 -8.55
C ASN A 103 -9.23 -12.01 -9.13
N TYR A 104 -8.50 -11.14 -8.42
CA TYR A 104 -8.31 -9.74 -8.77
C TYR A 104 -6.90 -9.43 -9.25
N ILE A 105 -5.99 -10.39 -9.17
CA ILE A 105 -4.57 -10.16 -9.43
C ILE A 105 -3.87 -11.40 -9.96
N ASP A 106 -2.91 -11.15 -10.86
CA ASP A 106 -1.96 -12.13 -11.35
C ASP A 106 -0.55 -11.63 -10.99
N LEU A 107 -0.10 -11.92 -9.76
CA LEU A 107 1.14 -11.36 -9.20
C LEU A 107 2.39 -11.89 -9.94
N LYS A 108 3.40 -11.05 -10.14
CA LYS A 108 4.72 -11.51 -10.64
C LYS A 108 5.33 -12.55 -9.69
N ASP A 109 6.16 -13.45 -10.20
CA ASP A 109 6.80 -14.52 -9.40
C ASP A 109 7.69 -13.98 -8.27
N ASP A 110 8.30 -12.81 -8.46
CA ASP A 110 9.09 -12.06 -7.48
C ASP A 110 8.27 -11.03 -6.68
N GLY A 111 6.95 -11.01 -6.88
CA GLY A 111 6.08 -9.98 -6.35
C GLY A 111 6.00 -9.96 -4.83
N VAL A 112 5.58 -8.81 -4.31
CA VAL A 112 5.44 -8.53 -2.87
C VAL A 112 3.97 -8.35 -2.51
N VAL A 113 3.54 -8.92 -1.40
CA VAL A 113 2.17 -8.79 -0.89
C VAL A 113 2.17 -8.14 0.48
N ILE A 114 1.32 -7.13 0.66
CA ILE A 114 1.07 -6.47 1.95
C ILE A 114 -0.42 -6.51 2.23
N ALA A 115 -0.83 -7.29 3.23
CA ALA A 115 -2.24 -7.57 3.50
C ALA A 115 -2.70 -7.06 4.87
N ASN A 116 -3.79 -6.29 4.87
CA ASN A 116 -4.55 -6.03 6.09
C ASN A 116 -5.28 -7.31 6.50
N THR A 117 -4.92 -7.88 7.64
CA THR A 117 -5.59 -9.07 8.21
C THR A 117 -5.21 -9.25 9.68
N GLN A 118 -6.09 -9.91 10.42
CA GLN A 118 -5.83 -10.35 11.80
C GLN A 118 -5.32 -11.80 11.87
N LEU A 119 -5.27 -12.49 10.72
CA LEU A 119 -4.70 -13.83 10.63
C LEU A 119 -3.18 -13.79 10.75
N SER A 120 -2.59 -14.91 11.16
CA SER A 120 -1.15 -15.09 11.03
C SER A 120 -0.74 -15.07 9.54
N LYS A 121 0.54 -14.82 9.28
CA LYS A 121 1.11 -14.81 7.93
C LYS A 121 0.82 -16.12 7.17
N ASP A 122 1.09 -17.27 7.80
CA ASP A 122 0.90 -18.59 7.19
C ASP A 122 -0.57 -18.86 6.84
N GLU A 123 -1.48 -18.50 7.73
CA GLU A 123 -2.93 -18.61 7.48
C GLU A 123 -3.36 -17.66 6.35
N ALA A 124 -2.86 -16.43 6.35
CA ALA A 124 -3.19 -15.44 5.33
C ALA A 124 -2.72 -15.88 3.93
N ILE A 125 -1.51 -16.44 3.81
CA ILE A 125 -0.99 -16.99 2.54
C ILE A 125 -1.94 -18.11 2.04
N LYS A 126 -2.29 -19.06 2.92
CA LYS A 126 -3.20 -20.18 2.57
C LYS A 126 -4.57 -19.68 2.12
N VAL A 127 -5.17 -18.75 2.86
CA VAL A 127 -6.50 -18.20 2.56
C VAL A 127 -6.49 -17.37 1.28
N MET A 128 -5.44 -16.57 1.07
CA MET A 128 -5.31 -15.73 -0.12
C MET A 128 -5.15 -16.57 -1.39
N GLY A 129 -4.39 -17.66 -1.31
CA GLY A 129 -4.23 -18.62 -2.40
C GLY A 129 -3.52 -18.07 -3.63
N ILE A 130 -2.65 -17.06 -3.45
CA ILE A 130 -1.76 -16.52 -4.49
C ILE A 130 -0.40 -17.19 -4.35
N LYS A 131 0.25 -17.49 -5.49
CA LYS A 131 1.64 -17.97 -5.51
C LYS A 131 2.57 -16.79 -5.21
N VAL A 132 3.25 -16.84 -4.07
CA VAL A 132 4.14 -15.79 -3.59
C VAL A 132 5.18 -16.42 -2.66
N LYS A 133 6.41 -15.90 -2.69
CA LYS A 133 7.44 -16.31 -1.74
C LYS A 133 7.05 -15.89 -0.34
N GLU A 134 7.23 -16.77 0.64
CA GLU A 134 6.80 -16.51 2.01
C GLU A 134 7.47 -15.24 2.54
N GLU A 135 8.76 -15.05 2.33
CA GLU A 135 9.54 -13.87 2.71
C GLU A 135 9.04 -12.55 2.10
N ASN A 136 8.27 -12.60 0.99
CA ASN A 136 7.70 -11.44 0.32
C ASN A 136 6.24 -11.16 0.73
N PHE A 137 5.72 -11.90 1.71
CA PHE A 137 4.36 -11.73 2.22
C PHE A 137 4.35 -11.09 3.60
N PHE A 138 3.64 -9.97 3.71
CA PHE A 138 3.55 -9.15 4.92
C PHE A 138 2.10 -8.99 5.34
N VAL A 139 1.86 -9.05 6.64
CA VAL A 139 0.53 -8.87 7.24
C VAL A 139 0.56 -7.79 8.31
N ILE A 140 -0.55 -7.06 8.44
CA ILE A 140 -0.75 -6.08 9.50
C ILE A 140 -2.22 -6.05 9.92
N ASP A 141 -2.48 -5.96 11.22
CA ASP A 141 -3.82 -5.68 11.74
C ASP A 141 -4.08 -4.17 11.69
N ALA A 142 -4.45 -3.67 10.50
CA ALA A 142 -4.75 -2.25 10.34
C ALA A 142 -6.03 -1.85 11.09
N LYS A 143 -6.96 -2.80 11.31
CA LYS A 143 -8.22 -2.54 12.03
C LYS A 143 -7.94 -2.08 13.46
N SER A 144 -7.08 -2.77 14.18
CA SER A 144 -6.72 -2.39 15.55
C SER A 144 -6.09 -0.99 15.63
N ILE A 145 -5.28 -0.61 14.63
CA ILE A 145 -4.64 0.72 14.58
C ILE A 145 -5.68 1.81 14.30
N VAL A 146 -6.50 1.68 13.25
CA VAL A 146 -7.45 2.74 12.88
C VAL A 146 -8.58 2.89 13.88
N MET A 147 -9.03 1.81 14.52
CA MET A 147 -10.06 1.90 15.54
C MET A 147 -9.57 2.64 16.78
N ARG A 148 -8.30 2.50 17.14
CA ARG A 148 -7.68 3.21 18.26
C ARG A 148 -7.52 4.72 18.01
N ILE A 149 -7.22 5.12 16.77
CA ILE A 149 -6.85 6.52 16.44
C ILE A 149 -7.99 7.27 15.74
N LEU A 150 -8.57 6.67 14.69
CA LEU A 150 -9.64 7.28 13.88
C LEU A 150 -11.04 6.94 14.41
N GLY A 151 -11.18 5.87 15.20
CA GLY A 151 -12.48 5.35 15.64
C GLY A 151 -13.36 4.82 14.50
N ARG A 152 -12.80 4.60 13.31
CA ARG A 152 -13.51 4.17 12.11
C ARG A 152 -12.69 3.15 11.31
N PRO A 153 -13.34 2.16 10.67
CA PRO A 153 -12.66 1.13 9.89
C PRO A 153 -12.33 1.61 8.46
N ILE A 154 -11.42 2.59 8.36
CA ILE A 154 -10.89 3.12 7.09
C ILE A 154 -9.40 2.84 7.06
N TYR A 155 -8.97 1.86 6.26
CA TYR A 155 -7.64 1.24 6.42
C TYR A 155 -6.53 1.85 5.56
N ASN A 156 -6.87 2.62 4.53
CA ASN A 156 -5.92 3.05 3.49
C ASN A 156 -4.64 3.70 4.03
N THR A 157 -4.74 4.63 4.98
CA THR A 157 -3.57 5.37 5.47
C THR A 157 -2.65 4.52 6.34
N VAL A 158 -3.15 3.58 7.15
CA VAL A 158 -2.27 2.59 7.83
C VAL A 158 -1.49 1.78 6.79
N MET A 159 -2.20 1.33 5.75
CA MET A 159 -1.61 0.48 4.72
C MET A 159 -0.59 1.23 3.87
N VAL A 160 -0.77 2.54 3.66
CA VAL A 160 0.29 3.39 3.07
C VAL A 160 1.52 3.42 3.98
N GLY A 161 1.35 3.59 5.30
CA GLY A 161 2.48 3.51 6.24
C GLY A 161 3.23 2.18 6.17
N ALA A 162 2.49 1.07 6.23
CA ALA A 162 3.04 -0.28 6.09
C ALA A 162 3.78 -0.46 4.76
N PHE A 163 3.17 -0.01 3.66
CA PHE A 163 3.76 -0.04 2.34
C PHE A 163 5.09 0.69 2.28
N ILE A 164 5.19 1.91 2.82
CA ILE A 164 6.43 2.70 2.77
C ILE A 164 7.55 2.10 3.64
N ALA A 165 7.21 1.42 4.73
CA ALA A 165 8.21 0.71 5.53
C ALA A 165 8.79 -0.51 4.81
N ILE A 166 7.96 -1.25 4.07
CA ILE A 166 8.35 -2.47 3.35
C ILE A 166 9.01 -2.11 2.01
N VAL A 167 8.51 -1.09 1.34
CA VAL A 167 8.91 -0.64 0.02
C VAL A 167 9.20 0.87 0.10
N PRO A 168 10.44 1.26 0.46
CA PRO A 168 10.81 2.67 0.67
C PRO A 168 11.03 3.40 -0.67
N ILE A 169 10.01 3.36 -1.55
CA ILE A 169 10.02 4.05 -2.84
C ILE A 169 9.89 5.56 -2.71
N VAL A 170 9.44 6.06 -1.56
CA VAL A 170 9.43 7.48 -1.16
C VAL A 170 9.70 7.58 0.33
N LYS A 171 10.12 8.74 0.80
CA LYS A 171 10.38 9.03 2.21
C LYS A 171 9.07 9.13 2.98
N LEU A 172 9.09 8.65 4.23
CA LEU A 172 7.96 8.78 5.13
C LEU A 172 7.55 10.25 5.30
N GLU A 173 8.52 11.16 5.45
CA GLU A 173 8.28 12.58 5.68
C GLU A 173 7.45 13.21 4.55
N THR A 174 7.75 12.87 3.30
CA THR A 174 7.02 13.37 2.14
C THR A 174 5.59 12.82 2.08
N VAL A 175 5.37 11.59 2.55
CA VAL A 175 4.04 10.98 2.67
C VAL A 175 3.23 11.66 3.77
N LEU A 176 3.86 11.98 4.91
CA LEU A 176 3.24 12.70 6.01
C LEU A 176 2.93 14.17 5.65
N GLU A 177 3.71 14.79 4.77
CA GLU A 177 3.38 16.09 4.17
C GLU A 177 2.17 15.96 3.24
N SER A 178 2.23 15.01 2.29
CA SER A 178 1.17 14.80 1.30
C SER A 178 -0.19 14.54 1.94
N VAL A 179 -0.25 13.72 2.99
CA VAL A 179 -1.52 13.42 3.66
C VAL A 179 -2.12 14.62 4.38
N ARG A 180 -1.30 15.53 4.91
CA ARG A 180 -1.76 16.77 5.57
C ARG A 180 -2.25 17.80 4.57
N GLU A 181 -1.74 17.79 3.35
CA GLU A 181 -2.27 18.58 2.24
C GLU A 181 -3.60 18.02 1.72
N THR A 182 -3.72 16.69 1.62
CA THR A 182 -4.95 16.01 1.19
C THR A 182 -6.09 16.19 2.19
N PHE A 183 -5.81 16.00 3.49
CA PHE A 183 -6.80 16.10 4.55
C PHE A 183 -6.52 17.31 5.45
N LYS A 184 -7.38 18.32 5.41
CA LYS A 184 -7.16 19.57 6.16
C LYS A 184 -7.38 19.41 7.66
N GLY A 185 -6.59 20.16 8.45
CA GLY A 185 -6.74 20.30 9.90
C GLY A 185 -6.54 18.99 10.65
N LYS A 186 -7.30 18.80 11.74
CA LYS A 186 -7.19 17.65 12.65
C LYS A 186 -7.25 16.29 11.94
N LEU A 187 -8.00 16.20 10.83
CA LEU A 187 -8.10 14.95 10.07
C LEU A 187 -6.78 14.58 9.38
N GLY A 188 -6.02 15.57 8.89
CA GLY A 188 -4.67 15.36 8.34
C GLY A 188 -3.70 14.84 9.37
N ASP A 189 -3.68 15.44 10.56
CA ASP A 189 -2.80 15.02 11.65
C ASP A 189 -3.11 13.61 12.15
N LEU A 190 -4.41 13.28 12.26
CA LEU A 190 -4.82 11.92 12.60
C LEU A 190 -4.40 10.90 11.53
N ASN A 191 -4.55 11.23 10.25
CA ASN A 191 -4.11 10.33 9.18
C ASN A 191 -2.57 10.20 9.12
N ALA A 192 -1.82 11.28 9.39
CA ALA A 192 -0.37 11.24 9.51
C ALA A 192 0.06 10.31 10.65
N GLN A 193 -0.57 10.43 11.83
CA GLN A 193 -0.31 9.52 12.96
C GLN A 193 -0.58 8.06 12.61
N VAL A 194 -1.66 7.79 11.87
CA VAL A 194 -2.05 6.45 11.43
C VAL A 194 -1.04 5.86 10.44
N ILE A 195 -0.50 6.68 9.51
CA ILE A 195 0.59 6.30 8.61
C ILE A 195 1.85 5.94 9.42
N GLU A 196 2.23 6.77 10.39
CA GLU A 196 3.41 6.52 11.23
C GLU A 196 3.29 5.19 12.00
N GLU A 197 2.11 4.86 12.52
CA GLU A 197 1.89 3.59 13.24
C GLU A 197 1.95 2.38 12.30
N GLY A 198 1.43 2.50 11.08
CA GLY A 198 1.61 1.48 10.03
C GLY A 198 3.07 1.29 9.65
N TYR A 199 3.82 2.39 9.53
CA TYR A 199 5.25 2.36 9.22
C TYR A 199 6.08 1.71 10.35
N LYS A 200 5.84 2.14 11.60
CA LYS A 200 6.53 1.61 12.80
C LYS A 200 6.32 0.12 13.01
N HIS A 201 5.21 -0.45 12.52
CA HIS A 201 4.92 -1.88 12.65
C HIS A 201 6.02 -2.76 12.05
N PHE A 202 6.68 -2.29 10.99
CA PHE A 202 7.71 -3.04 10.24
C PHE A 202 9.14 -2.55 10.50
N LEU A 203 9.36 -1.81 11.59
CA LEU A 203 10.70 -1.42 12.03
C LEU A 203 11.28 -2.45 12.99
N LYS A 204 12.62 -2.52 13.04
CA LYS A 204 13.35 -3.31 14.02
C LYS A 204 13.09 -2.76 15.42
N LYS A 205 12.68 -3.64 16.34
CA LYS A 205 12.47 -3.32 17.76
C LYS A 205 13.78 -3.38 18.54
#